data_AF-A0A0F9GVI3-F1
#
_entry.id   AF-A0A0F9GVI3-F1
#
_cell.length_a   1.000
_cell.length_b   1.000
_cell.length_c   1.000
_cell.angle_alpha   90.00
_cell.angle_beta   90.00
_cell.angle_gamma   90.00
#
_symmetry.space_group_name_H-M   'P 1'
#
loop_
_entity.id
_entity.type
_entity.pdbx_description
1 polymer ?
#
loop_
_entity_poly.entity_id
_entity_poly.type
_entity_poly.pdbx_seq_one_letter_code
_entity_poly.pdbx_strand_id
1 'polypeptide(L)'
;MDRSAIFSDNRKYRYTLWRIWDTKLGYAMFIGLNPSTADETEDDPTIRRCIGFAKAWGYGALCMTNLFAYRATKPKDMQIADYPIGSENDHFLKSVATLASIVIAAWGINGSFLQRDQEVISLVPNKHVLRITKNGHPAHPLYLPKNITPVKWEQALKGE
;
A
#
# COMPACT_ATOMS: atom_id res chain seq x y z
N MET A 1 1.86 11.04 17.61
CA MET A 1 1.55 10.15 16.47
C MET A 1 2.36 8.91 16.70
N ASP A 2 1.68 7.80 16.93
CA ASP A 2 2.31 6.52 17.20
C ASP A 2 2.81 5.91 15.90
N ARG A 3 3.97 5.26 15.97
CA ARG A 3 4.68 4.69 14.83
C ARG A 3 5.08 3.27 15.15
N SER A 4 4.76 2.35 14.26
CA SER A 4 5.18 0.95 14.38
C SER A 4 5.32 0.32 13.00
N ALA A 5 6.06 -0.77 12.92
CA ALA A 5 6.16 -1.58 11.73
C ALA A 5 6.39 -3.04 12.13
N ILE A 6 5.91 -3.96 11.30
CA ILE A 6 6.13 -5.39 11.50
C ILE A 6 7.05 -5.89 10.39
N PHE A 7 8.12 -6.57 10.81
CA PHE A 7 9.12 -7.16 9.94
C PHE A 7 9.24 -8.66 10.21
N SER A 8 9.83 -9.38 9.27
CA SER A 8 10.39 -10.70 9.55
C SER A 8 11.55 -10.62 10.54
N ASP A 9 11.91 -11.73 11.19
CA ASP A 9 13.03 -11.80 12.16
C ASP A 9 14.35 -11.27 11.58
N ASN A 10 14.64 -11.62 10.33
CA ASN A 10 15.84 -11.16 9.62
C ASN A 10 15.71 -9.75 9.01
N ARG A 11 14.56 -9.09 9.22
CA ARG A 11 14.21 -7.75 8.72
C ARG A 11 14.33 -7.56 7.20
N LYS A 12 14.40 -8.65 6.42
CA LYS A 12 14.37 -8.62 4.96
C LYS A 12 12.97 -8.29 4.42
N TYR A 13 11.94 -8.61 5.19
CA TYR A 13 10.55 -8.40 4.83
C TYR A 13 9.91 -7.36 5.74
N ARG A 14 9.13 -6.43 5.19
CA ARG A 14 8.26 -5.52 5.95
C ARG A 14 6.81 -5.78 5.56
N TYR A 15 6.01 -6.23 6.51
CA TYR A 15 4.62 -6.57 6.28
C TYR A 15 3.70 -5.36 6.45
N THR A 16 3.94 -4.55 7.48
CA THR A 16 3.12 -3.36 7.75
C THR A 16 3.99 -2.19 8.22
N LEU A 17 3.51 -0.97 7.96
CA LEU A 17 4.04 0.28 8.50
C LEU A 17 2.88 1.17 8.91
N TRP A 18 2.77 1.47 10.20
CA TRP A 18 1.68 2.21 10.80
C TRP A 18 2.07 3.63 11.18
N ARG A 19 1.13 4.55 10.99
CA ARG A 19 1.16 5.93 11.48
C ARG A 19 -0.21 6.26 12.04
N ILE A 20 -0.31 6.44 13.36
CA ILE A 20 -1.58 6.62 14.07
C ILE A 20 -1.59 7.99 14.75
N TRP A 21 -2.49 8.88 14.35
CA TRP A 21 -2.62 10.21 14.95
C TRP A 21 -3.93 10.42 15.72
N ASP A 22 -4.94 9.58 15.49
CA ASP A 22 -6.17 9.55 16.29
C ASP A 22 -6.73 8.12 16.33
N THR A 23 -6.75 7.49 17.52
CA THR A 23 -7.24 6.12 17.71
C THR A 23 -8.76 6.01 17.74
N LYS A 24 -9.49 7.13 17.80
CA LYS A 24 -10.97 7.15 17.79
C LYS A 24 -11.54 7.04 16.38
N LEU A 25 -10.72 7.25 15.35
CA LEU A 25 -11.12 7.21 13.95
C LEU A 25 -10.58 5.95 13.27
N GLY A 26 -11.24 5.53 12.20
CA GLY A 26 -10.78 4.42 11.36
C GLY A 26 -9.49 4.73 10.60
N TYR A 27 -8.93 3.73 9.92
CA TYR A 27 -7.66 3.87 9.18
C TYR A 27 -7.81 3.62 7.69
N ALA A 28 -6.95 4.30 6.92
CA ALA A 28 -6.75 4.04 5.50
C ALA A 28 -5.57 3.09 5.29
N MET A 29 -5.80 2.00 4.57
CA MET A 29 -4.75 1.11 4.10
C MET A 29 -4.31 1.52 2.70
N PHE A 30 -3.01 1.60 2.45
CA PHE A 30 -2.44 1.76 1.12
C PHE A 30 -1.58 0.55 0.78
N ILE A 31 -1.75 0.02 -0.43
CA ILE A 31 -0.98 -1.11 -0.96
C ILE A 31 -0.02 -0.58 -2.02
N GLY A 32 1.25 -0.47 -1.67
CA GLY A 32 2.35 -0.14 -2.57
C GLY A 32 2.93 -1.37 -3.29
N LEU A 33 4.01 -1.15 -4.03
CA LEU A 33 4.70 -2.22 -4.75
C LEU A 33 5.55 -3.08 -3.81
N ASN A 34 6.60 -2.48 -3.25
CA ASN A 34 7.53 -3.12 -2.34
C ASN A 34 8.06 -2.07 -1.35
N PRO A 35 8.38 -2.47 -0.11
CA PRO A 35 8.92 -1.55 0.87
C PRO A 35 10.32 -1.07 0.45
N SER A 36 10.51 0.25 0.48
CA SER A 36 11.83 0.87 0.39
C SER A 36 12.59 0.73 1.71
N THR A 37 13.80 1.30 1.78
CA THR A 37 14.56 1.40 3.03
C THR A 37 13.91 2.25 4.11
N ALA A 38 12.78 2.95 3.84
CA ALA A 38 12.04 3.73 4.82
C ALA A 38 11.92 2.93 6.14
N ASP A 39 12.70 3.39 7.09
CA ASP A 39 12.85 2.82 8.41
C ASP A 39 11.74 3.37 9.30
N GLU A 40 11.69 2.84 10.51
CA GLU A 40 10.64 3.10 11.49
C GLU A 40 10.67 4.58 11.96
N THR A 41 11.75 5.29 11.62
CA THR A 41 12.09 6.63 12.08
C THR A 41 11.70 7.74 11.12
N GLU A 42 11.87 7.59 9.79
CA GLU A 42 11.59 8.67 8.84
C GLU A 42 10.50 8.34 7.80
N ASP A 43 9.57 9.29 7.63
CA ASP A 43 8.53 9.19 6.61
C ASP A 43 9.07 9.67 5.27
N ASP A 44 9.20 8.76 4.30
CA ASP A 44 9.56 9.12 2.94
C ASP A 44 8.46 9.98 2.25
N PRO A 45 8.74 10.59 1.08
CA PRO A 45 7.75 11.42 0.39
C PRO A 45 6.42 10.70 0.10
N THR A 46 6.44 9.38 -0.14
CA THR A 46 5.25 8.57 -0.40
C THR A 46 4.41 8.43 0.86
N ILE A 47 5.04 8.10 1.99
CA ILE A 47 4.35 7.97 3.29
C ILE A 47 3.72 9.30 3.69
N ARG A 48 4.47 10.42 3.60
CA ARG A 48 3.92 11.76 3.87
C ARG A 48 2.71 12.07 2.99
N ARG A 49 2.75 11.65 1.72
CA ARG A 49 1.64 11.83 0.79
C ARG A 49 0.40 11.03 1.20
N CYS A 50 0.57 9.76 1.53
CA CYS A 50 -0.51 8.88 1.98
C CYS A 50 -1.11 9.35 3.32
N ILE A 51 -0.30 9.85 4.26
CA ILE A 51 -0.80 10.49 5.50
C ILE A 51 -1.67 11.70 5.15
N GLY A 52 -1.20 12.56 4.24
CA GLY A 52 -1.96 13.74 3.80
C GLY A 52 -3.32 13.38 3.21
N PHE A 53 -3.37 12.35 2.37
CA PHE A 53 -4.63 11.81 1.83
C PHE A 53 -5.55 11.26 2.93
N ALA A 54 -5.04 10.38 3.78
CA ALA A 54 -5.82 9.77 4.86
C ALA A 54 -6.42 10.83 5.80
N LYS A 55 -5.64 11.86 6.16
CA LYS A 55 -6.13 13.00 6.96
C LYS A 55 -7.19 13.81 6.22
N ALA A 56 -6.99 14.10 4.94
CA ALA A 56 -7.95 14.86 4.14
C ALA A 56 -9.31 14.14 3.99
N TRP A 57 -9.31 12.80 4.08
CA TRP A 57 -10.52 11.98 4.05
C TRP A 57 -11.10 11.71 5.46
N GLY A 58 -10.51 12.26 6.52
CA GLY A 58 -11.03 12.15 7.89
C GLY A 58 -10.64 10.87 8.64
N TYR A 59 -9.60 10.16 8.21
CA TYR A 59 -9.09 8.98 8.93
C TYR A 59 -8.10 9.35 10.04
N GLY A 60 -7.98 8.47 11.04
CA GLY A 60 -7.10 8.60 12.20
C GLY A 60 -5.74 7.93 12.06
N ALA A 61 -5.58 7.07 11.06
CA ALA A 61 -4.32 6.37 10.82
C ALA A 61 -4.11 5.97 9.35
N LEU A 62 -2.85 5.73 9.03
CA LEU A 62 -2.37 5.11 7.81
C LEU A 62 -1.73 3.76 8.16
N CYS A 63 -2.10 2.72 7.41
CA CYS A 63 -1.30 1.50 7.30
C CYS A 63 -0.78 1.34 5.87
N MET A 64 0.54 1.36 5.71
CA MET A 64 1.18 1.05 4.43
C MET A 64 1.58 -0.43 4.39
N THR A 65 1.06 -1.14 3.39
CA THR A 65 1.44 -2.51 3.04
C THR A 65 1.93 -2.55 1.59
N ASN A 66 2.36 -3.71 1.11
CA ASN A 66 2.93 -3.84 -0.24
C ASN A 66 2.56 -5.18 -0.88
N LEU A 67 2.49 -5.21 -2.21
CA LEU A 67 2.31 -6.46 -2.97
C LEU A 67 3.41 -7.48 -2.66
N PHE A 68 4.63 -6.99 -2.51
CA PHE A 68 5.83 -7.76 -2.16
C PHE A 68 6.40 -7.24 -0.84
N ALA A 69 6.63 -8.11 0.13
CA ALA A 69 7.17 -7.68 1.42
C ALA A 69 8.70 -7.47 1.39
N TYR A 70 9.41 -7.98 0.37
CA TYR A 70 10.87 -7.86 0.30
C TYR A 70 11.32 -6.40 0.21
N ARG A 71 12.21 -6.01 1.12
CA ARG A 71 12.71 -4.64 1.23
C ARG A 71 13.80 -4.39 0.20
N ALA A 72 13.52 -3.43 -0.68
CA ALA A 72 14.43 -2.99 -1.71
C ALA A 72 14.12 -1.56 -2.14
N THR A 73 15.15 -0.75 -2.35
CA THR A 73 14.96 0.62 -2.87
C THR A 73 14.54 0.61 -4.34
N LYS A 74 14.96 -0.39 -5.11
CA LYS A 74 14.64 -0.53 -6.53
C LYS A 74 13.75 -1.76 -6.77
N PRO A 75 12.70 -1.64 -7.58
CA PRO A 75 11.85 -2.79 -7.93
C PRO A 75 12.60 -3.96 -8.54
N LYS A 76 13.67 -3.69 -9.30
CA LYS A 76 14.51 -4.74 -9.92
C LYS A 76 15.15 -5.66 -8.87
N ASP A 77 15.60 -5.10 -7.75
CA ASP A 77 16.25 -5.88 -6.69
C ASP A 77 15.21 -6.75 -5.94
N MET A 78 13.96 -6.28 -5.86
CA MET A 78 12.84 -7.10 -5.39
C MET A 78 12.52 -8.23 -6.39
N GLN A 79 12.51 -7.96 -7.69
CA GLN A 79 12.16 -8.96 -8.71
C GLN A 79 13.15 -10.13 -8.80
N ILE A 80 14.43 -9.91 -8.45
CA ILE A 80 15.46 -10.96 -8.45
C ILE A 80 15.64 -11.65 -7.10
N ALA A 81 14.90 -11.24 -6.07
CA ALA A 81 14.94 -11.91 -4.78
C ALA A 81 14.28 -13.29 -4.87
N ASP A 82 14.82 -14.30 -4.19
CA ASP A 82 14.32 -15.68 -4.25
C ASP A 82 12.86 -15.80 -3.80
N TYR A 83 12.48 -15.04 -2.78
CA TYR A 83 11.13 -15.04 -2.21
C TYR A 83 10.63 -13.60 -2.05
N PRO A 84 10.20 -12.92 -3.13
CA PRO A 84 9.92 -11.48 -3.09
C PRO A 84 8.61 -11.15 -2.35
N ILE A 85 7.64 -12.07 -2.40
CA ILE A 85 6.33 -11.91 -1.75
C ILE A 85 6.49 -11.88 -0.22
N GLY A 86 7.30 -12.79 0.33
CA GLY A 86 7.44 -13.02 1.77
C GLY A 86 6.33 -13.93 2.32
N SER A 87 6.70 -14.93 3.12
CA SER A 87 5.82 -16.02 3.56
C SER A 87 4.56 -15.55 4.30
N GLU A 88 4.66 -14.49 5.11
CA GLU A 88 3.54 -13.98 5.92
C GLU A 88 2.80 -12.81 5.26
N ASN A 89 3.20 -12.37 4.06
CA ASN A 89 2.68 -11.13 3.49
C ASN A 89 1.16 -11.17 3.23
N ASP A 90 0.65 -12.31 2.73
CA ASP A 90 -0.79 -12.50 2.50
C ASP A 90 -1.60 -12.46 3.80
N HIS A 91 -1.04 -13.00 4.88
CA HIS A 91 -1.67 -12.95 6.20
C HIS A 91 -1.90 -11.50 6.63
N PHE A 92 -0.85 -10.67 6.56
CA PHE A 92 -0.95 -9.25 6.93
C PHE A 92 -1.79 -8.43 5.95
N LEU A 93 -1.68 -8.68 4.64
CA LEU A 93 -2.52 -8.01 3.64
C LEU A 93 -4.01 -8.26 3.93
N LYS A 94 -4.39 -9.52 4.17
CA LYS A 94 -5.78 -9.88 4.47
C LYS A 94 -6.23 -9.29 5.80
N SER A 95 -5.45 -9.47 6.87
CA SER A 95 -5.85 -9.04 8.22
C SER A 95 -6.04 -7.53 8.31
N VAL A 96 -5.11 -6.76 7.74
CA VAL A 96 -5.19 -5.30 7.70
C VAL A 96 -6.30 -4.82 6.76
N ALA A 97 -6.51 -5.47 5.61
CA ALA A 97 -7.56 -5.04 4.69
C ALA A 97 -8.97 -5.29 5.25
N THR A 98 -9.18 -6.38 6.00
CA THR A 98 -10.49 -6.72 6.57
C THR A 98 -11.00 -5.66 7.55
N LEU A 99 -10.10 -5.02 8.32
CA LEU A 99 -10.48 -4.02 9.33
C LEU A 99 -10.31 -2.58 8.82
N ALA A 100 -9.77 -2.38 7.62
CA ALA A 100 -9.56 -1.06 7.05
C ALA A 100 -10.87 -0.38 6.69
N SER A 101 -10.99 0.91 7.00
CA SER A 101 -12.13 1.71 6.55
C SER A 101 -12.10 1.92 5.03
N ILE A 102 -10.90 1.94 4.45
CA ILE A 102 -10.67 1.98 3.00
C ILE A 102 -9.35 1.32 2.64
N VAL A 103 -9.32 0.62 1.50
CA VAL A 103 -8.11 0.00 0.93
C VAL A 103 -7.78 0.67 -0.40
N ILE A 104 -6.60 1.26 -0.52
CA ILE A 104 -6.14 1.98 -1.70
C ILE A 104 -5.06 1.19 -2.43
N ALA A 105 -5.32 0.81 -3.68
CA ALA A 105 -4.33 0.27 -4.59
C ALA A 105 -3.42 1.39 -5.15
N ALA A 106 -2.10 1.21 -5.04
CA ALA A 106 -1.13 2.27 -5.39
C ALA A 106 0.24 1.75 -5.87
N TRP A 107 0.29 0.54 -6.45
CA TRP A 107 1.53 -0.21 -6.73
C TRP A 107 2.19 0.04 -8.09
N GLY A 108 1.54 0.75 -9.03
CA GLY A 108 2.14 1.05 -10.34
C GLY A 108 2.31 -0.15 -11.26
N ILE A 109 3.01 0.06 -12.37
CA ILE A 109 3.16 -0.91 -13.48
C ILE A 109 3.83 -2.22 -13.07
N ASN A 110 4.75 -2.19 -12.12
CA ASN A 110 5.50 -3.39 -11.72
C ASN A 110 4.69 -4.34 -10.84
N GLY A 111 3.44 -4.00 -10.47
CA GLY A 111 2.60 -4.86 -9.66
C GLY A 111 2.19 -6.17 -10.34
N SER A 112 2.19 -6.20 -11.67
CA SER A 112 1.85 -7.39 -12.45
C SER A 112 2.98 -8.43 -12.52
N PHE A 113 4.15 -8.14 -11.94
CA PHE A 113 5.20 -9.14 -11.75
C PHE A 113 4.62 -10.34 -10.97
N LEU A 114 4.85 -11.56 -11.45
CA LEU A 114 4.26 -12.80 -10.92
C LEU A 114 2.71 -12.77 -10.83
N GLN A 115 2.02 -11.94 -11.62
CA GLN A 115 0.56 -11.74 -11.54
C GLN A 115 0.07 -11.32 -10.14
N ARG A 116 0.98 -10.72 -9.36
CA ARG A 116 0.75 -10.49 -7.93
C ARG A 116 -0.37 -9.51 -7.64
N ASP A 117 -0.53 -8.51 -8.49
CA ASP A 117 -1.65 -7.57 -8.41
C ASP A 117 -3.00 -8.27 -8.47
N GLN A 118 -3.21 -9.23 -9.37
CA GLN A 118 -4.47 -9.98 -9.52
C GLN A 118 -4.80 -10.83 -8.28
N GLU A 119 -3.78 -11.48 -7.71
CA GLU A 119 -3.93 -12.24 -6.46
C GLU A 119 -4.37 -11.33 -5.32
N VAL A 120 -3.67 -10.20 -5.11
CA VAL A 120 -3.95 -9.28 -4.01
C VAL A 120 -5.29 -8.58 -4.21
N ILE A 121 -5.65 -8.21 -5.44
CA ILE A 121 -6.99 -7.71 -5.76
C ILE A 121 -8.04 -8.74 -5.33
N SER A 122 -7.84 -10.03 -5.60
CA SER A 122 -8.80 -11.06 -5.19
C SER A 122 -8.84 -11.27 -3.67
N LEU A 123 -7.72 -11.05 -2.99
CA LEU A 123 -7.55 -11.24 -1.54
C LEU A 123 -8.23 -10.16 -0.68
N VAL A 124 -8.21 -8.90 -1.12
CA VAL A 124 -8.62 -7.75 -0.27
C VAL A 124 -10.05 -7.24 -0.58
N PRO A 125 -10.87 -6.96 0.44
CA PRO A 125 -12.20 -6.37 0.25
C PRO A 125 -12.14 -4.84 0.01
N ASN A 126 -13.26 -4.24 -0.39
CA ASN A 126 -13.49 -2.79 -0.39
C ASN A 126 -12.36 -1.94 -1.02
N LYS A 127 -11.86 -2.41 -2.16
CA LYS A 127 -10.70 -1.85 -2.86
C LYS A 127 -11.07 -0.63 -3.67
N HIS A 128 -10.21 0.38 -3.57
CA HIS A 128 -10.32 1.65 -4.25
C HIS A 128 -9.00 2.00 -4.91
N VAL A 129 -9.03 2.99 -5.78
CA VAL A 129 -7.85 3.54 -6.44
C VAL A 129 -8.01 5.05 -6.55
N LEU A 130 -6.89 5.76 -6.54
CA LEU A 130 -6.90 7.22 -6.76
C LEU A 130 -6.90 7.56 -8.24
N ARG A 131 -6.17 6.79 -9.03
CA ARG A 131 -6.10 6.94 -10.49
C ARG A 131 -5.63 5.64 -11.12
N ILE A 132 -6.24 5.28 -12.24
CA ILE A 132 -5.72 4.26 -13.15
C ILE A 132 -4.91 4.98 -14.24
N THR A 133 -3.69 4.51 -14.49
CA THR A 133 -2.85 5.00 -15.58
C THR A 133 -3.40 4.55 -16.93
N LYS A 134 -2.93 5.14 -18.03
CA LYS A 134 -3.31 4.73 -19.39
C LYS A 134 -3.05 3.24 -19.70
N ASN A 135 -2.12 2.63 -18.97
CA ASN A 135 -1.77 1.22 -19.13
C ASN A 135 -2.53 0.32 -18.15
N GLY A 136 -3.58 0.80 -17.49
CA GLY A 136 -4.44 -0.02 -16.62
C GLY A 136 -3.93 -0.21 -15.19
N HIS A 137 -2.79 0.38 -14.81
CA HIS A 137 -2.21 0.18 -13.46
C HIS A 137 -2.61 1.28 -12.47
N PRO A 138 -2.73 0.97 -11.16
CA PRO A 138 -2.91 1.98 -10.11
C PRO A 138 -1.73 2.94 -10.06
N ALA A 139 -2.00 4.23 -10.14
CA ALA A 139 -0.96 5.25 -10.11
C ALA A 139 -0.30 5.35 -8.73
N HIS A 140 1.02 5.56 -8.72
CA HIS A 140 1.78 5.84 -7.51
C HIS A 140 1.32 7.17 -6.87
N PRO A 141 1.16 7.26 -5.54
CA PRO A 141 0.43 8.37 -4.91
C PRO A 141 1.22 9.68 -4.90
N LEU A 142 2.56 9.60 -4.93
CA LEU A 142 3.48 10.73 -4.73
C LEU A 142 3.16 11.97 -5.58
N TYR A 143 2.76 11.78 -6.83
CA TYR A 143 2.54 12.88 -7.79
C TYR A 143 1.06 13.16 -8.11
N LEU A 144 0.13 12.51 -7.42
CA LEU A 144 -1.31 12.75 -7.63
C LEU A 144 -1.74 14.06 -6.96
N PRO A 145 -2.80 14.77 -7.43
CA PRO A 145 -3.31 16.00 -6.79
C PRO A 145 -3.73 15.79 -5.33
N LYS A 146 -3.58 16.82 -4.49
CA LYS A 146 -3.81 16.70 -3.02
C LYS A 146 -5.28 16.49 -2.64
N ASN A 147 -6.18 16.93 -3.49
CA ASN A 147 -7.64 16.90 -3.32
C ASN A 147 -8.29 15.73 -4.07
N ILE A 148 -7.50 14.79 -4.59
CA ILE A 148 -8.05 13.61 -5.24
C ILE A 148 -8.81 12.76 -4.23
N THR A 149 -9.98 12.28 -4.63
CA THR A 149 -10.80 11.37 -3.84
C THR A 149 -10.69 9.95 -4.39
N PRO A 150 -10.69 8.94 -3.52
CA PRO A 150 -10.63 7.55 -3.94
C PRO A 150 -11.93 7.14 -4.61
N VAL A 151 -11.80 6.28 -5.60
CA VAL A 151 -12.88 5.80 -6.44
C VAL A 151 -12.89 4.28 -6.36
N LYS A 152 -14.07 3.62 -6.38
CA LYS A 152 -14.12 2.16 -6.25
C LYS A 152 -13.39 1.50 -7.41
N TRP A 153 -12.68 0.40 -7.12
CA TRP A 153 -11.89 -0.33 -8.12
C TRP A 153 -12.72 -0.66 -9.38
N GLU A 154 -13.94 -1.16 -9.21
CA GLU A 154 -14.80 -1.56 -10.32
C GLU A 154 -15.33 -0.37 -11.14
N GLN A 155 -15.43 0.81 -10.53
CA GLN A 155 -15.81 2.04 -11.23
C GLN A 155 -14.65 2.58 -12.06
N ALA A 156 -13.43 2.49 -11.53
CA ALA A 156 -12.23 2.95 -12.21
C ALA A 156 -11.92 2.17 -13.49
N LEU A 157 -12.30 0.89 -13.55
CA LEU A 157 -12.12 0.04 -14.73
C LEU A 157 -13.20 0.21 -15.81
N LYS A 158 -14.33 0.86 -15.49
CA LYS A 158 -15.43 1.10 -16.43
C LYS A 158 -15.37 2.47 -17.12
N GLY A 159 -14.34 3.26 -16.81
CA GLY A 159 -14.10 4.58 -17.39
C GLY A 159 -13.22 4.50 -18.64
N GLU A 160 -13.74 3.89 -19.70
CA GLU A 160 -13.34 4.12 -21.10
C GLU A 160 -14.57 4.52 -21.92
#